data_AF-A0A1B7UP57-F1
#
_entry.id   AF-A0A1B7UP57-F1
#
_cell.length_a   1.000
_cell.length_b   1.000
_cell.length_c   1.000
_cell.angle_alpha   90.00
_cell.angle_beta   90.00
_cell.angle_gamma   90.00
#
_symmetry.space_group_name_H-M   'P 1'
#
loop_
_entity.id
_entity.type
_entity.pdbx_description
1 polymer ?
#
loop_
_entity_poly.entity_id
_entity_poly.type
_entity_poly.pdbx_seq_one_letter_code
_entity_poly.pdbx_strand_id
1 'polypeptide(L)'
;MLVVFVHGWSVTNTDTYGGLPAALARLSQAESKTRISHLFLGKYISFADEVKMDDIARAMQFAVNTEILPLLNEHEKFACITHSTGGPVVRSWLDLFFKDRLQQCPMQHLIMLAPANHGSSLAQLGKSRVSRLKSLTLGIEPGTGVLDWLELGSDQNWHLNHSWLHYQCVAQQLFVFVLTGQTIDRALYDHLNSYTGEPGTDGVVRVAAANMNYAMIRLVQQDAHFELLSWKQPEVYAFGILPGQAHAGNLIGIMSGVKGDDDGSHTTVFWLHQCLKVRDAVAYQQVAKDLQRLSKATQKDERTDIVENGFLIKRTFITSRYSMLVFRMCDDRGNQLLDYDVKFTAGPDYNENHLPPGFCVDRQRNQQNPGKLTYYVDFDLLAKWLKRPELADCFGFKIQARPSGGFAYYQAAEYRSSFTGFCQHLAPNQTLMIEIVLKRIVHQGVFQLTERTEPEDFSSQSFGEPLPDA
;
A
#
# COMPACT_ATOMS: atom_id res chain seq x y z
N MET A 1 10.24 29.22 1.23
CA MET A 1 9.58 27.94 0.94
C MET A 1 8.28 27.87 1.69
N LEU A 2 7.18 27.69 0.98
CA LEU A 2 5.86 27.45 1.55
C LEU A 2 5.71 25.96 1.89
N VAL A 3 5.07 25.65 3.03
CA VAL A 3 4.77 24.27 3.44
C VAL A 3 3.26 24.07 3.59
N VAL A 4 2.73 23.03 2.96
CA VAL A 4 1.32 22.62 3.05
C VAL A 4 1.23 21.30 3.80
N PHE A 5 0.46 21.25 4.87
CA PHE A 5 0.15 20.02 5.60
C PHE A 5 -1.17 19.42 5.11
N VAL A 6 -1.22 18.10 4.94
CA VAL A 6 -2.45 17.36 4.59
C VAL A 6 -2.61 16.15 5.50
N HIS A 7 -3.56 16.20 6.42
CA HIS A 7 -3.81 15.12 7.39
C HIS A 7 -4.57 13.92 6.80
N GLY A 8 -4.73 12.86 7.61
CA GLY A 8 -5.51 11.68 7.28
C GLY A 8 -7.03 11.90 7.29
N TRP A 9 -7.77 11.02 6.62
CA TRP A 9 -9.24 11.04 6.59
C TRP A 9 -9.82 10.79 8.00
N SER A 10 -11.08 11.18 8.21
CA SER A 10 -11.81 11.05 9.49
C SER A 10 -11.36 11.97 10.64
N VAL A 11 -10.59 13.03 10.36
CA VAL A 11 -10.22 14.05 11.34
C VAL A 11 -11.03 15.33 11.14
N THR A 12 -11.71 15.82 12.18
CA THR A 12 -12.55 17.01 12.15
C THR A 12 -11.86 18.28 12.68
N ASN A 13 -10.66 18.17 13.25
CA ASN A 13 -9.93 19.28 13.86
C ASN A 13 -8.43 19.24 13.50
N THR A 14 -7.87 20.40 13.15
CA THR A 14 -6.45 20.60 12.87
C THR A 14 -5.53 20.32 14.07
N ASP A 15 -6.04 20.18 15.28
CA ASP A 15 -5.24 19.73 16.44
C ASP A 15 -4.57 18.36 16.21
N THR A 16 -5.01 17.58 15.21
CA THR A 16 -4.34 16.35 14.77
C THR A 16 -2.86 16.54 14.42
N TYR A 17 -2.47 17.73 13.97
CA TYR A 17 -1.09 18.04 13.61
C TYR A 17 -0.18 18.13 14.84
N GLY A 18 -0.72 18.15 16.06
CA GLY A 18 0.03 18.34 17.29
C GLY A 18 0.87 19.63 17.23
N GLY A 19 2.06 19.58 17.83
CA GLY A 19 3.02 20.67 17.77
C GLY A 19 3.90 20.69 16.50
N LEU A 20 3.75 19.73 15.59
CA LEU A 20 4.66 19.56 14.46
C LEU A 20 4.78 20.81 13.56
N PRO A 21 3.69 21.48 13.15
CA PRO A 21 3.76 22.74 12.42
C PRO A 21 4.61 23.81 13.11
N ALA A 22 4.41 23.99 14.42
CA ALA A 22 5.11 25.00 15.21
C ALA A 22 6.60 24.68 15.38
N ALA A 23 6.94 23.42 15.66
CA ALA A 23 8.31 22.96 15.76
C ALA A 23 9.10 23.20 14.47
N LEU A 24 8.52 22.85 13.32
CA LEU A 24 9.16 23.08 12.01
C LEU A 24 9.32 24.57 11.70
N ALA A 25 8.31 25.40 11.98
CA ALA A 25 8.41 26.85 11.79
C ALA A 25 9.55 27.44 12.64
N ARG A 26 9.65 27.05 13.91
CA ARG A 26 10.71 27.47 14.84
C ARG A 26 12.11 27.08 14.33
N LEU A 27 12.30 25.84 13.90
CA LEU A 27 13.59 25.39 13.35
C LEU A 27 13.98 26.16 12.09
N SER A 28 13.02 26.44 11.22
CA SER A 28 13.26 27.20 10.00
C SER A 28 13.68 28.65 10.25
N GLN A 29 13.31 29.23 11.39
CA GLN A 29 13.72 30.58 11.78
C GLN A 29 15.16 30.61 12.33
N ALA A 30 15.61 29.53 12.96
CA ALA A 30 16.95 29.42 13.49
C ALA A 30 18.02 29.25 12.39
N GLU A 31 17.65 28.79 11.19
CA GLU A 31 18.57 28.54 10.08
C GLU A 31 18.37 29.50 8.90
N SER A 32 19.47 30.05 8.38
CA SER A 32 19.44 31.00 7.25
C SER A 32 19.12 30.37 5.88
N LYS A 33 19.20 29.03 5.75
CA LYS A 33 19.12 28.32 4.45
C LYS A 33 17.76 27.68 4.15
N THR A 34 16.91 27.47 5.15
CA THR A 34 15.58 26.88 4.97
C THR A 34 14.56 27.70 5.76
N ARG A 35 13.98 28.72 5.12
CA ARG A 35 12.93 29.54 5.73
C ARG A 35 11.55 29.08 5.28
N ILE A 36 10.71 28.67 6.23
CA ILE A 36 9.29 28.44 5.99
C ILE A 36 8.59 29.80 5.98
N SER A 37 8.04 30.19 4.83
CA SER A 37 7.37 31.50 4.66
C SER A 37 5.91 31.46 5.07
N HIS A 38 5.21 30.37 4.74
CA HIS A 38 3.81 30.15 5.07
C HIS A 38 3.58 28.69 5.45
N LEU A 39 2.57 28.47 6.29
CA LEU A 39 2.13 27.16 6.72
C LEU A 39 0.62 27.03 6.52
N PHE A 40 0.21 26.05 5.71
CA PHE A 40 -1.19 25.75 5.44
C PHE A 40 -1.57 24.41 6.06
N LEU A 41 -2.77 24.33 6.63
CA LEU A 41 -3.33 23.11 7.20
C LEU A 41 -4.53 22.69 6.37
N GLY A 42 -4.42 21.54 5.71
CA GLY A 42 -5.52 20.93 4.95
C GLY A 42 -6.69 20.58 5.87
N LYS A 43 -7.90 20.65 5.31
CA LYS A 43 -9.17 20.34 5.98
C LYS A 43 -10.04 19.52 5.03
N TYR A 44 -10.53 18.36 5.48
CA TYR A 44 -11.63 17.68 4.79
C TYR A 44 -12.94 18.33 5.25
N ILE A 45 -13.61 19.05 4.34
CA ILE A 45 -14.82 19.81 4.67
C ILE A 45 -16.06 18.91 4.80
N SER A 46 -16.04 17.72 4.19
CA SER A 46 -17.11 16.73 4.27
C SER A 46 -16.54 15.32 4.41
N PHE A 47 -17.22 14.50 5.21
CA PHE A 47 -17.02 13.05 5.32
C PHE A 47 -18.16 12.25 4.67
N ALA A 48 -18.92 12.89 3.78
CA ALA A 48 -20.06 12.27 3.12
C ALA A 48 -19.62 11.04 2.31
N ASP A 49 -20.45 10.00 2.33
CA ASP A 49 -20.16 8.68 1.79
C ASP A 49 -19.93 8.71 0.27
N GLU A 50 -20.52 9.66 -0.45
CA GLU A 50 -20.34 9.84 -1.89
C GLU A 50 -18.97 10.42 -2.29
N VAL A 51 -18.24 11.05 -1.34
CA VAL A 51 -16.95 11.66 -1.62
C VAL A 51 -15.90 10.59 -1.89
N LYS A 52 -15.24 10.68 -3.05
CA LYS A 52 -14.17 9.75 -3.45
C LYS A 52 -12.80 10.42 -3.42
N MET A 53 -11.75 9.60 -3.49
CA MET A 53 -10.35 10.07 -3.55
C MET A 53 -10.13 11.10 -4.68
N ASP A 54 -10.72 10.86 -5.85
CA ASP A 54 -10.60 11.75 -7.00
C ASP A 54 -11.27 13.10 -6.79
N ASP A 55 -12.41 13.15 -6.07
CA ASP A 55 -13.11 14.39 -5.74
C ASP A 55 -12.26 15.25 -4.80
N ILE A 56 -11.65 14.61 -3.80
CA ILE A 56 -10.72 15.25 -2.87
C ILE A 56 -9.50 15.80 -3.62
N ALA A 57 -8.93 15.02 -4.54
CA ALA A 57 -7.80 15.47 -5.35
C ALA A 57 -8.15 16.67 -6.26
N ARG A 58 -9.38 16.72 -6.79
CA ARG A 58 -9.89 17.89 -7.53
C ARG A 58 -10.09 19.11 -6.63
N ALA A 59 -10.64 18.91 -5.43
CA ALA A 59 -10.78 19.98 -4.44
C ALA A 59 -9.40 20.51 -3.99
N MET A 60 -8.42 19.62 -3.83
CA MET A 60 -7.02 20.00 -3.57
C MET A 60 -6.46 20.86 -4.71
N GLN A 61 -6.69 20.51 -5.97
CA GLN A 61 -6.25 21.34 -7.10
C GLN A 61 -6.85 22.74 -7.06
N PHE A 62 -8.13 22.85 -6.70
CA PHE A 62 -8.78 24.15 -6.52
C PHE A 62 -8.09 24.95 -5.40
N ALA A 63 -7.91 24.36 -4.21
CA ALA A 63 -7.24 25.01 -3.08
C ALA A 63 -5.80 25.42 -3.41
N VAL A 64 -5.03 24.57 -4.11
CA VAL A 64 -3.68 24.92 -4.57
C VAL A 64 -3.73 26.15 -5.48
N ASN A 65 -4.66 26.20 -6.43
CA ASN A 65 -4.79 27.33 -7.34
C ASN A 65 -5.20 28.64 -6.65
N THR A 66 -6.07 28.57 -5.65
CA THR A 66 -6.65 29.76 -5.02
C THR A 66 -5.88 30.25 -3.80
N GLU A 67 -5.23 29.36 -3.06
CA GLU A 67 -4.60 29.67 -1.77
C GLU A 67 -3.09 29.58 -1.80
N ILE A 68 -2.53 28.70 -2.65
CA ILE A 68 -1.08 28.43 -2.65
C ILE A 68 -0.37 29.15 -3.79
N LEU A 69 -0.80 28.96 -5.04
CA LEU A 69 -0.15 29.56 -6.21
C LEU A 69 -0.02 31.09 -6.14
N PRO A 70 -1.02 31.86 -5.64
CA PRO A 70 -0.90 33.31 -5.54
C PRO A 70 0.18 33.79 -4.55
N LEU A 71 0.67 32.91 -3.67
CA LEU A 71 1.70 33.22 -2.68
C LEU A 71 3.10 32.79 -3.11
N LEU A 72 3.22 32.04 -4.20
CA LEU A 72 4.51 31.61 -4.72
C LEU A 72 5.10 32.70 -5.61
N ASN A 73 6.39 33.00 -5.41
CA ASN A 73 7.13 33.82 -6.35
C ASN A 73 7.34 33.06 -7.68
N GLU A 74 7.77 33.79 -8.71
CA GLU A 74 8.14 33.18 -9.98
C GLU A 74 9.19 32.08 -9.76
N HIS A 75 8.92 30.87 -10.28
CA HIS A 75 9.71 29.65 -10.09
C HIS A 75 9.79 29.08 -8.65
N GLU A 76 9.13 29.68 -7.66
CA GLU A 76 9.02 29.07 -6.33
C GLU A 76 8.07 27.87 -6.37
N LYS A 77 8.46 26.79 -5.68
CA LYS A 77 7.65 25.60 -5.47
C LYS A 77 7.42 25.38 -3.98
N PHE A 78 6.30 24.77 -3.63
CA PHE A 78 5.99 24.44 -2.24
C PHE A 78 6.40 23.01 -1.86
N ALA A 79 6.49 22.74 -0.57
CA ALA A 79 6.63 21.40 -0.01
C ALA A 79 5.30 20.95 0.60
N CYS A 80 4.93 19.69 0.40
CA CYS A 80 3.77 19.08 1.04
C CYS A 80 4.19 18.03 2.05
N ILE A 81 3.69 18.14 3.28
CA ILE A 81 3.86 17.16 4.35
C ILE A 81 2.51 16.52 4.58
N THR A 82 2.40 15.21 4.39
CA THR A 82 1.13 14.50 4.52
C THR A 82 1.14 13.53 5.68
N HIS A 83 -0.02 13.15 6.19
CA HIS A 83 -0.17 12.04 7.13
C HIS A 83 -1.25 11.06 6.66
N SER A 84 -1.01 9.76 6.85
CA SER A 84 -2.01 8.71 6.59
C SER A 84 -2.64 8.83 5.18
N THR A 85 -3.96 8.91 5.06
CA THR A 85 -4.68 9.10 3.78
C THR A 85 -4.25 10.34 2.99
N GLY A 86 -3.66 11.35 3.63
CA GLY A 86 -3.14 12.54 2.93
C GLY A 86 -2.09 12.20 1.88
N GLY A 87 -1.28 11.15 2.08
CA GLY A 87 -0.29 10.69 1.09
C GLY A 87 -0.96 10.25 -0.22
N PRO A 88 -1.86 9.25 -0.18
CA PRO A 88 -2.74 8.89 -1.28
C PRO A 88 -3.47 10.06 -1.96
N VAL A 89 -3.99 11.02 -1.21
CA VAL A 89 -4.68 12.20 -1.75
C VAL A 89 -3.73 13.00 -2.65
N VAL A 90 -2.55 13.36 -2.14
CA VAL A 90 -1.57 14.16 -2.90
C VAL A 90 -1.01 13.38 -4.08
N ARG A 91 -0.84 12.06 -3.95
CA ARG A 91 -0.45 11.19 -5.06
C ARG A 91 -1.52 11.13 -6.15
N SER A 92 -2.80 11.05 -5.77
CA SER A 92 -3.93 11.07 -6.71
C SER A 92 -4.06 12.43 -7.40
N TRP A 93 -3.82 13.52 -6.68
CA TRP A 93 -3.73 14.86 -7.26
C TRP A 93 -2.60 14.98 -8.29
N LEU A 94 -1.39 14.49 -7.96
CA LEU A 94 -0.28 14.43 -8.92
C LEU A 94 -0.65 13.59 -10.15
N ASP A 95 -1.32 12.46 -9.98
CA ASP A 95 -1.74 11.60 -11.09
C ASP A 95 -2.76 12.28 -12.01
N LEU A 96 -3.80 12.86 -11.44
CA LEU A 96 -4.88 13.50 -12.19
C LEU A 96 -4.41 14.74 -12.95
N PHE A 97 -3.50 15.53 -12.38
CA PHE A 97 -3.18 16.86 -12.92
C PHE A 97 -1.77 17.00 -13.47
N PHE A 98 -0.82 16.14 -13.10
CA PHE A 98 0.61 16.36 -13.39
C PHE A 98 1.37 15.13 -13.93
N LYS A 99 0.79 13.92 -14.03
CA LYS A 99 1.52 12.71 -14.45
C LYS A 99 2.30 12.86 -15.75
N ASP A 100 1.72 13.53 -16.74
CA ASP A 100 2.33 13.74 -18.07
C ASP A 100 3.11 15.07 -18.16
N ARG A 101 3.19 15.83 -17.05
CA ARG A 101 3.77 17.18 -17.00
C ARG A 101 4.37 17.53 -15.65
N LEU A 102 5.07 16.57 -15.03
CA LEU A 102 5.63 16.71 -13.68
C LEU A 102 6.53 17.96 -13.50
N GLN A 103 7.20 18.42 -14.56
CA GLN A 103 7.98 19.67 -14.53
C GLN A 103 7.14 20.90 -14.14
N GLN A 104 5.88 20.93 -14.58
CA GLN A 104 4.91 22.00 -14.31
C GLN A 104 4.27 21.88 -12.93
N CYS A 105 4.57 20.82 -12.17
CA CYS A 105 4.04 20.65 -10.83
C CYS A 105 4.56 21.77 -9.91
N PRO A 106 3.67 22.50 -9.20
CA PRO A 106 4.06 23.57 -8.27
C PRO A 106 4.65 23.04 -6.96
N MET A 107 4.65 21.72 -6.76
CA MET A 107 5.23 21.07 -5.58
C MET A 107 6.63 20.54 -5.89
N GLN A 108 7.57 20.74 -4.97
CA GLN A 108 8.95 20.22 -5.06
C GLN A 108 9.20 19.05 -4.10
N HIS A 109 8.52 18.99 -2.96
CA HIS A 109 8.69 17.93 -1.97
C HIS A 109 7.35 17.32 -1.62
N LEU A 110 7.27 15.99 -1.63
CA LEU A 110 6.18 15.23 -1.04
C LEU A 110 6.75 14.39 0.09
N ILE A 111 6.53 14.79 1.33
CA ILE A 111 7.00 14.07 2.52
C ILE A 111 5.82 13.43 3.22
N MET A 112 5.72 12.11 3.13
CA MET A 112 4.59 11.35 3.66
C MET A 112 4.92 10.72 5.01
N LEU A 113 4.13 11.04 6.03
CA LEU A 113 4.17 10.45 7.36
C LEU A 113 3.14 9.31 7.46
N ALA A 114 3.58 8.08 7.66
CA ALA A 114 2.75 6.89 7.77
C ALA A 114 1.63 6.78 6.69
N PRO A 115 1.93 6.96 5.39
CA PRO A 115 0.90 6.99 4.35
C PRO A 115 0.26 5.62 4.12
N ALA A 116 -1.04 5.58 3.81
CA ALA A 116 -1.72 4.34 3.41
C ALA A 116 -1.59 4.07 1.88
N ASN A 117 -0.36 4.03 1.37
CA ASN A 117 -0.07 3.99 -0.08
C ASN A 117 -0.62 2.76 -0.82
N HIS A 118 -0.66 1.61 -0.15
CA HIS A 118 -1.29 0.37 -0.65
C HIS A 118 -2.54 -0.02 0.17
N GLY A 119 -3.19 0.97 0.79
CA GLY A 119 -4.37 0.79 1.63
C GLY A 119 -4.06 0.46 3.10
N SER A 120 -5.11 0.09 3.84
CA SER A 120 -5.05 -0.33 5.25
C SER A 120 -6.00 -1.49 5.51
N SER A 121 -5.56 -2.43 6.36
CA SER A 121 -6.38 -3.57 6.81
C SER A 121 -7.61 -3.12 7.62
N LEU A 122 -7.54 -1.95 8.26
CA LEU A 122 -8.64 -1.40 9.06
C LEU A 122 -9.83 -0.89 8.23
N ALA A 123 -9.67 -0.68 6.92
CA ALA A 123 -10.72 -0.14 6.06
C ALA A 123 -11.97 -1.03 6.02
N GLN A 124 -11.82 -2.37 6.04
CA GLN A 124 -12.99 -3.28 6.10
C GLN A 124 -13.72 -3.22 7.44
N LEU A 125 -13.02 -2.93 8.54
CA LEU A 125 -13.64 -2.79 9.86
C LEU A 125 -14.46 -1.51 9.96
N GLY A 126 -13.98 -0.41 9.36
CA GLY A 126 -14.72 0.84 9.22
C GLY A 126 -16.06 0.67 8.48
N LYS A 127 -16.17 -0.36 7.63
CA LYS A 127 -17.39 -0.73 6.88
C LYS A 127 -18.31 -1.71 7.61
N SER A 128 -17.87 -2.28 8.74
CA SER A 128 -18.65 -3.28 9.47
C SER A 128 -19.99 -2.71 9.99
N ARG A 129 -21.00 -3.57 10.14
CA ARG A 129 -22.36 -3.19 10.59
C ARG A 129 -22.37 -2.38 11.90
N VAL A 130 -21.39 -2.61 12.78
CA VAL A 130 -21.25 -1.91 14.07
C VAL A 130 -20.79 -0.45 13.89
N SER A 131 -19.89 -0.18 12.93
CA SER A 131 -19.47 1.18 12.59
C SER A 131 -20.65 1.98 12.01
N ARG A 132 -21.46 1.36 11.15
CA ARG A 132 -22.69 1.96 10.59
C ARG A 132 -23.72 2.30 11.67
N LEU A 133 -23.88 1.45 12.68
CA LEU A 133 -24.75 1.72 13.84
C LEU A 133 -24.26 2.93 14.67
N LYS A 134 -22.95 3.05 14.92
CA LYS A 134 -22.39 4.23 15.59
C LYS A 134 -22.53 5.51 14.76
N SER A 135 -22.31 5.44 13.45
CA SER A 135 -22.51 6.52 12.49
C SER A 135 -23.95 7.05 12.52
N LEU A 136 -24.95 6.17 12.53
CA LEU A 136 -26.37 6.52 12.66
C LEU A 136 -26.70 7.23 13.98
N THR A 137 -26.01 6.89 15.08
CA THR A 137 -26.23 7.54 16.40
C THR A 137 -25.49 8.87 16.57
N LEU A 138 -24.43 9.11 15.80
CA LEU A 138 -23.58 10.31 15.90
C LEU A 138 -23.76 11.28 14.74
N GLY A 139 -24.52 10.92 13.70
CA GLY A 139 -24.78 11.76 12.52
C GLY A 139 -23.57 12.02 11.63
N ILE A 140 -22.52 11.19 11.74
CA ILE A 140 -21.28 11.33 10.96
C ILE A 140 -21.18 10.13 10.03
N GLU A 141 -21.20 10.38 8.72
CA GLU A 141 -20.96 9.35 7.71
C GLU A 141 -19.50 8.88 7.74
N PRO A 142 -19.23 7.57 7.57
CA PRO A 142 -17.88 7.01 7.68
C PRO A 142 -16.97 7.38 6.50
N GLY A 143 -17.52 7.97 5.42
CA GLY A 143 -16.77 8.32 4.21
C GLY A 143 -16.47 7.09 3.36
N THR A 144 -17.51 6.32 3.05
CA THR A 144 -17.44 5.03 2.37
C THR A 144 -16.62 5.08 1.09
N GLY A 145 -16.75 6.12 0.25
CA GLY A 145 -15.95 6.27 -0.98
C GLY A 145 -14.44 6.31 -0.75
N VAL A 146 -13.97 6.89 0.36
CA VAL A 146 -12.56 6.90 0.75
C VAL A 146 -12.15 5.57 1.39
N LEU A 147 -13.02 4.97 2.21
CA LEU A 147 -12.76 3.64 2.79
C LEU A 147 -12.71 2.53 1.73
N ASP A 148 -13.48 2.67 0.64
CA ASP A 148 -13.42 1.80 -0.54
C ASP A 148 -12.06 1.90 -1.23
N TRP A 149 -11.53 3.11 -1.35
CA TRP A 149 -10.18 3.32 -1.87
C TRP A 149 -9.11 2.72 -0.94
N LEU A 150 -9.24 2.91 0.36
CA LEU A 150 -8.28 2.44 1.37
C LEU A 150 -8.31 0.93 1.59
N GLU A 151 -9.36 0.25 1.15
CA GLU A 151 -9.43 -1.20 1.23
C GLU A 151 -8.30 -1.85 0.45
N LEU A 152 -7.63 -2.82 1.07
CA LEU A 152 -6.53 -3.54 0.44
C LEU A 152 -6.97 -4.14 -0.90
N GLY A 153 -6.16 -3.91 -1.93
CA GLY A 153 -6.43 -4.38 -3.28
C GLY A 153 -7.55 -3.65 -4.03
N SER A 154 -8.03 -2.48 -3.55
CA SER A 154 -9.03 -1.69 -4.30
C SER A 154 -8.54 -1.34 -5.71
N ASP A 155 -9.47 -1.22 -6.65
CA ASP A 155 -9.11 -0.93 -8.03
C ASP A 155 -8.49 0.46 -8.18
N GLN A 156 -9.02 1.48 -7.51
CA GLN A 156 -8.43 2.82 -7.60
C GLN A 156 -7.01 2.86 -6.99
N ASN A 157 -6.78 2.17 -5.87
CA ASN A 157 -5.44 2.06 -5.28
C ASN A 157 -4.47 1.31 -6.21
N TRP A 158 -4.94 0.22 -6.84
CA TRP A 158 -4.16 -0.53 -7.82
C TRP A 158 -3.79 0.35 -9.03
N HIS A 159 -4.74 1.09 -9.59
CA HIS A 159 -4.49 1.97 -10.73
C HIS A 159 -3.49 3.08 -10.40
N LEU A 160 -3.62 3.71 -9.23
CA LEU A 160 -2.66 4.73 -8.79
C LEU A 160 -1.25 4.14 -8.65
N ASN A 161 -1.09 3.00 -7.99
CA ASN A 161 0.22 2.36 -7.88
C ASN A 161 0.74 1.89 -9.25
N HIS A 162 -0.10 1.35 -10.13
CA HIS A 162 0.33 1.01 -11.49
C HIS A 162 0.85 2.24 -12.25
N SER A 163 0.17 3.39 -12.17
CA SER A 163 0.61 4.63 -12.80
C SER A 163 1.98 5.09 -12.26
N TRP A 164 2.15 5.05 -10.94
CA TRP A 164 3.38 5.46 -10.26
C TRP A 164 4.62 4.60 -10.58
N LEU A 165 4.46 3.42 -11.17
CA LEU A 165 5.58 2.63 -11.73
C LEU A 165 6.33 3.38 -12.84
N HIS A 166 5.71 4.38 -13.48
CA HIS A 166 6.27 5.11 -14.63
C HIS A 166 6.87 6.47 -14.26
N TYR A 167 6.79 6.87 -12.99
CA TYR A 167 7.22 8.19 -12.55
C TYR A 167 8.76 8.29 -12.47
N GLN A 168 9.27 9.47 -12.81
CA GLN A 168 10.69 9.85 -12.70
C GLN A 168 10.81 11.19 -11.97
N CYS A 169 10.31 11.25 -10.75
CA CYS A 169 10.19 12.45 -9.91
C CYS A 169 11.53 13.16 -9.74
N VAL A 170 12.62 12.45 -9.41
CA VAL A 170 13.92 13.08 -9.12
C VAL A 170 14.45 13.83 -10.34
N ALA A 171 14.29 13.26 -11.54
CA ALA A 171 14.68 13.91 -12.79
C ALA A 171 13.89 15.19 -13.07
N GLN A 172 12.68 15.31 -12.52
CA GLN A 172 11.82 16.49 -12.63
C GLN A 172 11.89 17.42 -11.41
N GLN A 173 12.90 17.22 -10.54
CA GLN A 173 13.08 17.96 -9.28
C GLN A 173 11.86 17.86 -8.34
N LEU A 174 11.18 16.73 -8.35
CA LEU A 174 10.17 16.36 -7.36
C LEU A 174 10.77 15.29 -6.44
N PHE A 175 10.91 15.61 -5.15
CA PHE A 175 11.51 14.72 -4.16
C PHE A 175 10.44 14.09 -3.28
N VAL A 176 10.28 12.77 -3.38
CA VAL A 176 9.26 12.02 -2.63
C VAL A 176 9.90 11.27 -1.48
N PHE A 177 9.36 11.38 -0.27
CA PHE A 177 9.87 10.74 0.93
C PHE A 177 8.73 10.03 1.65
N VAL A 178 9.02 8.86 2.21
CA VAL A 178 8.10 8.11 3.06
C VAL A 178 8.78 7.88 4.40
N LEU A 179 8.19 8.40 5.46
CA LEU A 179 8.61 8.19 6.84
C LEU A 179 7.46 7.48 7.55
N THR A 180 7.71 6.35 8.17
CA THR A 180 6.70 5.58 8.90
C THR A 180 7.26 5.10 10.23
N GLY A 181 6.40 4.68 11.14
CA GLY A 181 6.79 3.98 12.35
C GLY A 181 6.60 2.47 12.21
N GLN A 182 7.00 1.72 13.23
CA GLN A 182 6.57 0.34 13.39
C GLN A 182 6.30 -0.01 14.87
N THR A 183 6.30 1.01 15.74
CA THR A 183 5.95 0.84 17.14
C THR A 183 4.43 0.89 17.27
N ILE A 184 3.88 0.01 18.09
CA ILE A 184 2.44 -0.02 18.36
C ILE A 184 2.22 0.60 19.74
N ASP A 185 1.40 1.65 19.80
CA ASP A 185 0.90 2.16 21.08
C ASP A 185 -0.13 1.19 21.66
N ARG A 186 0.33 0.16 22.38
CA ARG A 186 -0.53 -0.88 22.94
C ARG A 186 -1.53 -0.33 23.96
N ALA A 187 -1.19 0.72 24.70
CA ALA A 187 -2.12 1.36 25.63
C ALA A 187 -3.30 2.01 24.88
N LEU A 188 -3.04 2.59 23.71
CA LEU A 188 -4.07 3.16 22.84
C LEU A 188 -4.88 2.08 22.10
N TYR A 189 -4.23 1.00 21.65
CA TYR A 189 -4.78 0.07 20.66
C TYR A 189 -5.27 -1.28 21.22
N ASP A 190 -4.78 -1.77 22.36
CA ASP A 190 -5.16 -3.09 22.90
C ASP A 190 -6.67 -3.17 23.26
N HIS A 191 -7.36 -2.04 23.37
CA HIS A 191 -8.79 -1.95 23.68
C HIS A 191 -9.71 -1.84 22.44
N LEU A 192 -9.16 -1.76 21.22
CA LEU A 192 -9.93 -1.39 20.02
C LEU A 192 -10.23 -2.57 19.08
N ASN A 193 -9.25 -3.38 18.64
CA ASN A 193 -9.48 -4.59 17.82
C ASN A 193 -8.22 -5.46 17.62
N SER A 194 -8.35 -6.69 17.10
CA SER A 194 -7.23 -7.57 16.73
C SER A 194 -6.39 -7.08 15.55
N TYR A 195 -6.91 -6.15 14.73
CA TYR A 195 -6.19 -5.55 13.61
C TYR A 195 -5.39 -4.31 14.03
N THR A 196 -5.68 -3.73 15.20
CA THR A 196 -4.82 -2.72 15.82
C THR A 196 -3.76 -3.45 16.62
N GLY A 197 -2.48 -3.27 16.25
CA GLY A 197 -1.37 -3.99 16.88
C GLY A 197 -0.88 -5.25 16.17
N GLU A 198 -1.18 -5.39 14.87
CA GLU A 198 -0.53 -6.37 13.99
C GLU A 198 1.00 -6.08 13.91
N PRO A 199 1.89 -7.09 14.03
CA PRO A 199 3.33 -6.89 13.88
C PRO A 199 3.73 -6.29 12.54
N GLY A 200 4.77 -5.45 12.53
CA GLY A 200 5.24 -4.77 11.32
C GLY A 200 4.33 -3.66 10.83
N THR A 201 3.55 -3.07 11.74
CA THR A 201 2.68 -1.92 11.51
C THR A 201 3.01 -0.82 12.53
N ASP A 202 2.58 0.40 12.26
CA ASP A 202 2.59 1.50 13.23
C ASP A 202 1.32 1.51 14.13
N GLY A 203 0.57 0.40 14.14
CA GLY A 203 -0.73 0.26 14.79
C GLY A 203 -1.93 0.42 13.84
N VAL A 204 -1.75 1.00 12.65
CA VAL A 204 -2.85 1.28 11.69
C VAL A 204 -2.47 0.88 10.26
N VAL A 205 -1.26 1.24 9.82
CA VAL A 205 -0.75 1.02 8.47
C VAL A 205 0.45 0.08 8.54
N ARG A 206 0.44 -0.96 7.70
CA ARG A 206 1.59 -1.85 7.52
C ARG A 206 2.76 -1.08 6.96
N VAL A 207 3.96 -1.34 7.45
CA VAL A 207 5.19 -0.76 6.88
C VAL A 207 5.29 -1.08 5.38
N ALA A 208 4.91 -2.30 4.98
CA ALA A 208 4.82 -2.72 3.57
C ALA A 208 3.76 -1.97 2.76
N ALA A 209 2.68 -1.50 3.40
CA ALA A 209 1.63 -0.71 2.75
C ALA A 209 2.01 0.77 2.62
N ALA A 210 2.84 1.30 3.53
CA ALA A 210 3.32 2.67 3.47
C ALA A 210 4.42 2.87 2.43
N ASN A 211 5.28 1.87 2.25
CA ASN A 211 6.45 1.95 1.40
C ASN A 211 6.08 2.18 -0.09
N MET A 212 6.72 3.17 -0.72
CA MET A 212 6.60 3.44 -2.16
C MET A 212 7.61 2.68 -3.01
N ASN A 213 8.51 1.93 -2.38
CA ASN A 213 9.35 0.95 -3.07
C ASN A 213 8.57 -0.38 -3.09
N TYR A 214 8.06 -0.74 -4.26
CA TYR A 214 7.28 -1.95 -4.52
C TYR A 214 7.59 -2.44 -5.93
N ALA A 215 7.05 -3.59 -6.30
CA ALA A 215 7.14 -4.06 -7.67
C ALA A 215 5.78 -4.57 -8.17
N MET A 216 5.68 -4.74 -9.47
CA MET A 216 4.60 -5.41 -10.13
C MET A 216 5.13 -6.49 -11.07
N ILE A 217 4.51 -7.66 -11.03
CA ILE A 217 4.70 -8.72 -12.02
C ILE A 217 3.39 -9.05 -12.71
N ARG A 218 3.47 -9.39 -13.99
CA ARG A 218 2.37 -9.94 -14.78
C ARG A 218 2.73 -11.36 -15.20
N LEU A 219 1.89 -12.30 -14.78
CA LEU A 219 2.04 -13.72 -15.01
C LEU A 219 0.93 -14.20 -15.93
N VAL A 220 1.29 -14.80 -17.05
CA VAL A 220 0.33 -15.30 -18.05
C VAL A 220 0.40 -16.82 -18.07
N GLN A 221 -0.76 -17.47 -18.08
CA GLN A 221 -0.84 -18.91 -18.18
C GLN A 221 -0.36 -19.39 -19.55
N GLN A 222 0.60 -20.31 -19.53
CA GLN A 222 0.95 -21.17 -20.66
C GLN A 222 0.84 -22.62 -20.18
N ASP A 223 -0.09 -23.36 -20.78
CA ASP A 223 -0.49 -24.70 -20.33
C ASP A 223 -0.84 -24.74 -18.83
N ALA A 224 -0.13 -25.56 -18.05
CA ALA A 224 -0.32 -25.72 -16.61
C ALA A 224 0.59 -24.80 -15.77
N HIS A 225 1.29 -23.85 -16.39
CA HIS A 225 2.28 -23.00 -15.73
C HIS A 225 2.04 -21.52 -15.98
N PHE A 226 2.56 -20.69 -15.07
CA PHE A 226 2.62 -19.24 -15.27
C PHE A 226 4.00 -18.81 -15.72
N GLU A 227 4.04 -18.05 -16.81
CA GLU A 227 5.25 -17.38 -17.28
C GLU A 227 5.23 -15.89 -16.94
N LEU A 228 6.41 -15.35 -16.60
CA LEU A 228 6.61 -13.93 -16.37
C LEU A 228 6.60 -13.19 -17.69
N LEU A 229 5.52 -12.47 -17.97
CA LEU A 229 5.43 -11.63 -19.15
C LEU A 229 6.13 -10.28 -18.93
N SER A 230 5.93 -9.66 -17.77
CA SER A 230 6.53 -8.37 -17.46
C SER A 230 6.76 -8.19 -15.98
N TRP A 231 7.85 -7.52 -15.65
CA TRP A 231 8.16 -7.04 -14.31
C TRP A 231 8.50 -5.56 -14.36
N LYS A 232 8.08 -4.83 -13.33
CA LYS A 232 8.37 -3.40 -13.19
C LYS A 232 8.48 -2.99 -11.73
N GLN A 233 9.29 -1.98 -11.48
CA GLN A 233 9.40 -1.28 -10.20
C GLN A 233 9.46 0.22 -10.47
N PRO A 234 9.03 1.08 -9.53
CA PRO A 234 9.22 2.52 -9.65
C PRO A 234 10.70 2.88 -9.50
N GLU A 235 11.04 4.15 -9.71
CA GLU A 235 12.30 4.66 -9.18
C GLU A 235 12.37 4.46 -7.65
N VAL A 236 13.59 4.43 -7.10
CA VAL A 236 13.77 4.24 -5.66
C VAL A 236 13.41 5.51 -4.92
N TYR A 237 12.44 5.42 -4.02
CA TYR A 237 12.03 6.51 -3.15
C TYR A 237 12.69 6.42 -1.77
N ALA A 238 13.07 7.57 -1.22
CA ALA A 238 13.61 7.69 0.13
C ALA A 238 12.58 7.19 1.17
N PHE A 239 12.95 6.14 1.89
CA PHE A 239 12.06 5.44 2.83
C PHE A 239 12.74 5.24 4.18
N GLY A 240 12.05 5.62 5.27
CA GLY A 240 12.54 5.53 6.64
C GLY A 240 11.52 4.95 7.62
N ILE A 241 11.96 4.01 8.45
CA ILE A 241 11.23 3.54 9.64
C ILE A 241 11.81 4.28 10.84
N LEU A 242 11.06 5.26 11.35
CA LEU A 242 11.45 6.13 12.44
C LEU A 242 11.32 5.41 13.79
N PRO A 243 12.32 5.53 14.68
CA PRO A 243 12.32 4.85 15.96
C PRO A 243 11.24 5.38 16.92
N GLY A 244 10.57 4.46 17.59
CA GLY A 244 9.59 4.72 18.64
C GLY A 244 8.33 5.42 18.15
N GLN A 245 8.01 5.37 16.86
CA GLN A 245 6.86 6.06 16.29
C GLN A 245 5.70 5.09 16.03
N ALA A 246 4.50 5.50 16.45
CA ALA A 246 3.21 4.90 16.11
C ALA A 246 2.44 5.80 15.12
N HIS A 247 1.32 5.30 14.60
CA HIS A 247 0.53 6.02 13.61
C HIS A 247 -0.03 7.34 14.14
N ALA A 248 -0.55 7.29 15.37
CA ALA A 248 -1.26 8.37 16.04
C ALA A 248 -1.08 8.28 17.56
N GLY A 249 -1.51 9.30 18.29
CA GLY A 249 -1.41 9.39 19.74
C GLY A 249 -0.47 10.52 20.19
N ASN A 250 -0.71 11.05 21.39
CA ASN A 250 0.00 12.23 21.90
C ASN A 250 1.38 11.91 22.49
N LEU A 251 1.67 10.62 22.72
CA LEU A 251 2.93 10.17 23.32
C LEU A 251 3.96 9.81 22.25
N ILE A 252 3.57 8.90 21.36
CA ILE A 252 4.48 8.32 20.35
C ILE A 252 3.94 8.42 18.92
N GLY A 253 2.84 9.14 18.69
CA GLY A 253 2.30 9.31 17.34
C GLY A 253 3.24 10.12 16.46
N ILE A 254 3.51 9.63 15.24
CA ILE A 254 4.49 10.21 14.32
C ILE A 254 4.28 11.70 14.04
N MET A 255 3.04 12.18 14.12
CA MET A 255 2.65 13.57 13.92
C MET A 255 2.18 14.23 15.23
N SER A 256 1.13 13.69 15.86
CA SER A 256 0.51 14.27 17.06
C SER A 256 1.36 14.19 18.33
N GLY A 257 2.39 13.32 18.36
CA GLY A 257 3.32 13.19 19.49
C GLY A 257 4.36 14.30 19.57
N VAL A 258 4.46 15.14 18.53
CA VAL A 258 5.43 16.23 18.48
C VAL A 258 4.96 17.42 19.33
N LYS A 259 5.86 17.97 20.14
CA LYS A 259 5.63 19.20 20.90
C LYS A 259 6.00 20.45 20.08
N GLY A 260 5.28 21.55 20.29
CA GLY A 260 5.44 22.76 19.49
C GLY A 260 6.76 23.51 19.70
N ASP A 261 7.41 23.28 20.85
CA ASP A 261 8.68 23.86 21.25
C ASP A 261 9.88 22.94 20.96
N ASP A 262 9.67 21.81 20.28
CA ASP A 262 10.72 20.87 19.92
C ASP A 262 11.84 21.55 19.12
N ASP A 263 13.08 21.25 19.50
CA ASP A 263 14.30 21.82 18.94
C ASP A 263 14.92 20.96 17.83
N GLY A 264 14.13 20.05 17.26
CA GLY A 264 14.58 19.10 16.26
C GLY A 264 15.16 17.82 16.85
N SER A 265 15.05 17.62 18.15
CA SER A 265 15.41 16.36 18.82
C SER A 265 14.37 15.25 18.59
N HIS A 266 13.08 15.59 18.37
CA HIS A 266 12.10 14.58 17.99
C HIS A 266 12.40 14.00 16.60
N THR A 267 12.42 12.67 16.48
CA THR A 267 12.87 11.98 15.26
C THR A 267 12.11 12.41 14.00
N THR A 268 10.77 12.56 14.09
CA THR A 268 9.96 13.08 12.96
C THR A 268 10.41 14.48 12.54
N VAL A 269 10.62 15.38 13.50
CA VAL A 269 11.01 16.77 13.22
C VAL A 269 12.39 16.81 12.58
N PHE A 270 13.35 16.06 13.14
CA PHE A 270 14.69 15.92 12.58
C PHE A 270 14.65 15.50 11.11
N TRP A 271 13.92 14.42 10.79
CA TRP A 271 13.91 13.87 9.44
C TRP A 271 13.10 14.70 8.45
N LEU A 272 11.99 15.32 8.87
CA LEU A 272 11.28 16.29 8.05
C LEU A 272 12.19 17.44 7.67
N HIS A 273 12.96 17.95 8.63
CA HIS A 273 13.92 19.01 8.39
C HIS A 273 15.04 18.59 7.41
N GLN A 274 15.57 17.36 7.50
CA GLN A 274 16.53 16.85 6.51
C GLN A 274 15.91 16.74 5.11
N CYS A 275 14.68 16.25 5.00
CA CYS A 275 13.98 16.13 3.72
C CYS A 275 13.74 17.51 3.08
N LEU A 276 13.32 18.50 3.89
CA LEU A 276 13.08 19.88 3.46
C LEU A 276 14.36 20.62 3.03
N LYS A 277 15.55 20.11 3.36
CA LYS A 277 16.85 20.65 2.92
C LYS A 277 17.29 20.13 1.56
N VAL A 278 16.67 19.07 1.04
CA VAL A 278 17.05 18.50 -0.26
C VAL A 278 16.74 19.49 -1.39
N ARG A 279 17.72 19.73 -2.25
CA ARG A 279 17.62 20.63 -3.41
C ARG A 279 17.98 19.96 -4.73
N ASP A 280 18.67 18.84 -4.69
CA ASP A 280 19.18 18.13 -5.86
C ASP A 280 19.18 16.61 -5.65
N ALA A 281 19.47 15.88 -6.73
CA ALA A 281 19.50 14.42 -6.74
C ALA A 281 20.58 13.83 -5.81
N VAL A 282 21.71 14.52 -5.60
CA VAL A 282 22.80 14.02 -4.75
C VAL A 282 22.39 14.08 -3.28
N ALA A 283 21.84 15.21 -2.83
CA ALA A 283 21.28 15.37 -1.51
C ALA A 283 20.13 14.38 -1.26
N TYR A 284 19.26 14.17 -2.26
CA TYR A 284 18.18 13.20 -2.18
C TYR A 284 18.70 11.77 -1.96
N GLN A 285 19.69 11.34 -2.75
CA GLN A 285 20.33 10.03 -2.61
C GLN A 285 21.01 9.86 -1.25
N GLN A 286 21.61 10.93 -0.71
CA GLN A 286 22.22 10.90 0.61
C GLN A 286 21.16 10.68 1.71
N VAL A 287 20.06 11.46 1.69
CA VAL A 287 18.95 11.28 2.63
C VAL A 287 18.33 9.88 2.51
N ALA A 288 18.17 9.36 1.29
CA ALA A 288 17.66 8.00 1.08
C ALA A 288 18.56 6.93 1.73
N LYS A 289 19.89 7.04 1.58
CA LYS A 289 20.85 6.14 2.25
C LYS A 289 20.79 6.26 3.77
N ASP A 290 20.64 7.47 4.28
CA ASP A 290 20.62 7.71 5.72
C ASP A 290 19.34 7.17 6.36
N LEU A 291 18.19 7.34 5.71
CA LEU A 291 16.93 6.72 6.12
C LEU A 291 16.97 5.18 6.02
N GLN A 292 17.67 4.62 5.04
CA GLN A 292 17.87 3.17 4.96
C GLN A 292 18.72 2.65 6.14
N ARG A 293 19.77 3.39 6.53
CA ARG A 293 20.58 3.05 7.71
C ARG A 293 19.77 3.16 9.00
N LEU A 294 19.00 4.24 9.15
CA LEU A 294 18.06 4.41 10.27
C LEU A 294 17.10 3.23 10.35
N SER A 295 16.41 2.89 9.26
CA SER A 295 15.43 1.81 9.23
C SER A 295 16.03 0.48 9.69
N LYS A 296 17.25 0.15 9.24
CA LYS A 296 17.94 -1.08 9.68
C LYS A 296 18.23 -1.08 11.18
N ALA A 297 18.61 0.07 11.74
CA ALA A 297 18.84 0.21 13.18
C ALA A 297 17.51 0.09 13.95
N THR A 298 16.50 0.86 13.57
CA THR A 298 15.15 0.81 14.16
C THR A 298 14.60 -0.61 14.18
N GLN A 299 14.65 -1.33 13.04
CA GLN A 299 14.11 -2.69 12.97
C GLN A 299 14.90 -3.71 13.78
N LYS A 300 16.20 -3.47 14.02
CA LYS A 300 17.00 -4.29 14.90
C LYS A 300 16.62 -4.04 16.36
N ASP A 301 16.52 -2.77 16.74
CA ASP A 301 16.33 -2.34 18.12
C ASP A 301 14.89 -2.59 18.61
N GLU A 302 13.91 -2.49 17.72
CA GLU A 302 12.49 -2.76 17.98
C GLU A 302 12.05 -4.18 17.59
N ARG A 303 12.99 -5.10 17.40
CA ARG A 303 12.67 -6.49 17.05
C ARG A 303 11.91 -7.21 18.16
N THR A 304 12.17 -6.84 19.41
CA THR A 304 11.59 -7.49 20.59
C THR A 304 10.99 -6.43 21.49
N ASP A 305 9.71 -6.57 21.81
CA ASP A 305 8.99 -5.72 22.75
C ASP A 305 8.51 -6.58 23.93
N ILE A 306 8.76 -6.14 25.17
CA ILE A 306 8.40 -6.87 26.39
C ILE A 306 7.42 -6.02 27.19
N VAL A 307 6.17 -6.49 27.26
CA VAL A 307 5.11 -5.84 28.01
C VAL A 307 4.87 -6.57 29.33
N GLU A 308 4.87 -5.84 30.44
CA GLU A 308 4.59 -6.36 31.77
C GLU A 308 3.13 -6.05 32.15
N ASN A 309 2.28 -7.10 32.21
CA ASN A 309 0.88 -6.95 32.64
C ASN A 309 0.76 -7.34 34.12
N GLY A 310 0.89 -6.35 35.01
CA GLY A 310 0.87 -6.57 36.45
C GLY A 310 2.04 -7.45 36.94
N PHE A 311 2.07 -7.72 38.25
CA PHE A 311 3.27 -8.18 38.97
C PHE A 311 3.87 -9.54 38.55
N LEU A 312 3.30 -10.31 37.61
CA LEU A 312 3.76 -11.70 37.35
C LEU A 312 3.75 -12.21 35.88
N ILE A 313 3.24 -11.47 34.87
CA ILE A 313 3.21 -11.97 33.48
C ILE A 313 3.94 -11.01 32.54
N LYS A 314 5.08 -11.46 31.99
CA LYS A 314 5.79 -10.78 30.91
C LYS A 314 5.38 -11.38 29.56
N ARG A 315 4.85 -10.55 28.66
CA ARG A 315 4.54 -10.95 27.28
C ARG A 315 5.60 -10.39 26.35
N THR A 316 6.28 -11.28 25.63
CA THR A 316 7.26 -10.89 24.61
C THR A 316 6.61 -10.91 23.23
N PHE A 317 6.73 -9.82 22.50
CA PHE A 317 6.31 -9.68 21.11
C PHE A 317 7.54 -9.60 20.23
N ILE A 318 7.55 -10.38 19.15
CA ILE A 318 8.64 -10.40 18.17
C ILE A 318 8.10 -9.83 16.87
N THR A 319 8.79 -8.81 16.37
CA THR A 319 8.47 -8.15 15.11
C THR A 319 9.48 -8.59 14.05
N SER A 320 9.01 -9.33 13.05
CA SER A 320 9.77 -9.64 11.84
C SER A 320 9.70 -8.48 10.83
N ARG A 321 10.38 -8.62 9.70
CA ARG A 321 10.05 -7.86 8.50
C ARG A 321 9.01 -8.61 7.70
N TYR A 322 8.03 -7.89 7.17
CA TYR A 322 6.87 -8.46 6.50
C TYR A 322 6.73 -7.89 5.10
N SER A 323 5.96 -8.57 4.25
CA SER A 323 5.68 -8.15 2.88
C SER A 323 4.21 -8.32 2.56
N MET A 324 3.72 -7.53 1.60
CA MET A 324 2.35 -7.67 1.09
C MET A 324 2.37 -8.22 -0.34
N LEU A 325 1.49 -9.17 -0.62
CA LEU A 325 1.29 -9.73 -1.96
C LEU A 325 -0.15 -9.43 -2.38
N VAL A 326 -0.32 -8.56 -3.37
CA VAL A 326 -1.65 -8.14 -3.85
C VAL A 326 -1.89 -8.82 -5.20
N PHE A 327 -2.74 -9.84 -5.21
CA PHE A 327 -3.14 -10.56 -6.41
C PHE A 327 -4.31 -9.86 -7.11
N ARG A 328 -4.24 -9.77 -8.43
CA ARG A 328 -5.34 -9.44 -9.34
C ARG A 328 -5.57 -10.62 -10.27
N MET A 329 -6.78 -11.16 -10.29
CA MET A 329 -7.15 -12.27 -11.17
C MET A 329 -7.96 -11.79 -12.37
N CYS A 330 -7.45 -12.04 -13.57
CA CYS A 330 -8.18 -11.84 -14.82
C CYS A 330 -8.01 -13.02 -15.78
N ASP A 331 -8.84 -13.08 -16.81
CA ASP A 331 -8.63 -13.95 -17.96
C ASP A 331 -7.91 -13.23 -19.12
N ASP A 332 -7.54 -14.01 -20.13
CA ASP A 332 -6.97 -13.58 -21.41
C ASP A 332 -7.87 -12.64 -22.24
N ARG A 333 -9.12 -12.44 -21.82
CA ARG A 333 -10.09 -11.51 -22.44
C ARG A 333 -10.29 -10.25 -21.60
N GLY A 334 -9.57 -10.12 -20.48
CA GLY A 334 -9.66 -8.99 -19.57
C GLY A 334 -10.83 -9.04 -18.58
N ASN A 335 -11.59 -10.15 -18.52
CA ASN A 335 -12.64 -10.32 -17.53
C ASN A 335 -12.02 -10.58 -16.15
N GLN A 336 -12.67 -10.07 -15.11
CA GLN A 336 -12.26 -10.33 -13.73
C GLN A 336 -12.70 -11.73 -13.29
N LEU A 337 -11.84 -12.43 -12.54
CA LEU A 337 -12.15 -13.75 -12.00
C LEU A 337 -12.56 -13.62 -10.53
N LEU A 338 -13.84 -13.85 -10.24
CA LEU A 338 -14.43 -13.61 -8.93
C LEU A 338 -14.46 -14.84 -8.03
N ASP A 339 -14.10 -16.01 -8.52
CA ASP A 339 -14.04 -17.25 -7.74
C ASP A 339 -12.77 -18.03 -8.09
N TYR A 340 -11.87 -18.14 -7.12
CA TYR A 340 -10.57 -18.76 -7.26
C TYR A 340 -9.95 -19.11 -5.90
N ASP A 341 -8.99 -20.03 -5.94
CA ASP A 341 -8.06 -20.29 -4.83
C ASP A 341 -6.64 -19.84 -5.20
N VAL A 342 -5.93 -19.31 -4.21
CA VAL A 342 -4.48 -19.09 -4.25
C VAL A 342 -3.86 -19.95 -3.16
N LYS A 343 -2.98 -20.86 -3.56
CA LYS A 343 -2.31 -21.78 -2.64
C LYS A 343 -0.82 -21.63 -2.79
N PHE A 344 -0.15 -21.13 -1.76
CA PHE A 344 1.31 -21.09 -1.75
C PHE A 344 1.87 -22.50 -1.69
N THR A 345 3.06 -22.68 -2.26
CA THR A 345 3.73 -23.97 -2.34
C THR A 345 5.22 -23.81 -2.03
N ALA A 346 5.83 -24.86 -1.46
CA ALA A 346 7.24 -24.89 -1.15
C ALA A 346 7.82 -26.30 -1.21
N GLY A 347 9.15 -26.41 -1.16
CA GLY A 347 9.83 -27.70 -1.08
C GLY A 347 9.73 -28.55 -2.36
N PRO A 348 10.20 -29.81 -2.29
CA PRO A 348 10.08 -30.76 -3.39
C PRO A 348 8.63 -30.85 -3.89
N ASP A 349 8.48 -30.94 -5.21
CA ASP A 349 7.20 -31.01 -5.93
C ASP A 349 6.25 -29.84 -5.70
N TYR A 350 6.71 -28.72 -5.12
CA TYR A 350 5.89 -27.56 -4.81
C TYR A 350 4.67 -27.95 -3.96
N ASN A 351 4.93 -28.58 -2.82
CA ASN A 351 3.89 -29.03 -1.89
C ASN A 351 3.34 -27.88 -1.04
N GLU A 352 2.01 -27.82 -0.91
CA GLU A 352 1.29 -26.84 -0.10
C GLU A 352 1.60 -26.98 1.42
N ASN A 353 2.08 -28.15 1.86
CA ASN A 353 2.33 -28.46 3.28
C ASN A 353 3.78 -28.18 3.74
N HIS A 354 4.65 -27.68 2.85
CA HIS A 354 6.06 -27.41 3.17
C HIS A 354 6.33 -25.96 3.59
N LEU A 355 5.28 -25.15 3.76
CA LEU A 355 5.39 -23.76 4.23
C LEU A 355 5.54 -23.70 5.76
N PRO A 356 6.24 -22.68 6.29
CA PRO A 356 6.37 -22.51 7.72
C PRO A 356 5.02 -22.17 8.37
N PRO A 357 4.64 -22.79 9.49
CA PRO A 357 3.47 -22.36 10.25
C PRO A 357 3.56 -20.86 10.61
N GLY A 358 2.47 -20.12 10.41
CA GLY A 358 2.40 -18.69 10.74
C GLY A 358 3.02 -17.73 9.72
N PHE A 359 3.50 -18.23 8.56
CA PHE A 359 4.05 -17.36 7.51
C PHE A 359 3.02 -16.39 6.94
N CYS A 360 1.76 -16.83 6.79
CA CYS A 360 0.65 -16.00 6.36
C CYS A 360 0.03 -15.37 7.61
N VAL A 361 0.38 -14.10 7.86
CA VAL A 361 -0.07 -13.33 9.03
C VAL A 361 -1.51 -12.88 8.85
N ASP A 362 -1.85 -12.43 7.65
CA ASP A 362 -3.21 -12.00 7.29
C ASP A 362 -3.52 -12.29 5.82
N ARG A 363 -4.82 -12.43 5.51
CA ARG A 363 -5.34 -12.59 4.17
C ARG A 363 -6.68 -11.87 4.05
N GLN A 364 -6.74 -10.90 3.15
CA GLN A 364 -7.90 -10.05 2.95
C GLN A 364 -8.32 -10.02 1.48
N ARG A 365 -9.56 -10.46 1.21
CA ARG A 365 -10.20 -10.34 -0.10
C ARG A 365 -10.95 -9.01 -0.17
N ASN A 366 -10.79 -8.27 -1.26
CA ASN A 366 -11.52 -7.00 -1.42
C ASN A 366 -13.02 -7.26 -1.57
N GLN A 367 -13.85 -6.45 -0.90
CA GLN A 367 -15.30 -6.61 -0.85
C GLN A 367 -16.01 -6.12 -2.11
N GLN A 368 -15.49 -5.09 -2.78
CA GLN A 368 -16.07 -4.56 -4.02
C GLN A 368 -15.55 -5.29 -5.26
N ASN A 369 -14.28 -5.70 -5.24
CA ASN A 369 -13.67 -6.50 -6.29
C ASN A 369 -13.11 -7.82 -5.71
N PRO A 370 -13.94 -8.87 -5.62
CA PRO A 370 -13.47 -10.20 -5.18
C PRO A 370 -12.37 -10.80 -6.05
N GLY A 371 -12.08 -10.26 -7.23
CA GLY A 371 -10.91 -10.57 -8.06
C GLY A 371 -9.56 -10.16 -7.45
N LYS A 372 -9.59 -9.46 -6.31
CA LYS A 372 -8.41 -8.92 -5.62
C LYS A 372 -8.24 -9.58 -4.26
N LEU A 373 -7.04 -10.12 -4.03
CA LEU A 373 -6.69 -10.81 -2.79
C LEU A 373 -5.33 -10.36 -2.29
N THR A 374 -5.28 -9.86 -1.06
CA THR A 374 -4.05 -9.41 -0.43
C THR A 374 -3.62 -10.40 0.64
N TYR A 375 -2.37 -10.84 0.59
CA TYR A 375 -1.70 -11.58 1.65
C TYR A 375 -0.69 -10.68 2.35
N TYR A 376 -0.60 -10.81 3.67
CA TYR A 376 0.49 -10.25 4.46
C TYR A 376 1.32 -11.39 5.02
N VAL A 377 2.60 -11.42 4.68
CA VAL A 377 3.48 -12.56 4.94
C VAL A 377 4.70 -12.16 5.77
N ASP A 378 5.11 -13.03 6.68
CA ASP A 378 6.37 -12.92 7.42
C ASP A 378 7.54 -13.29 6.49
N PHE A 379 8.21 -12.25 5.96
CA PHE A 379 9.29 -12.40 5.01
C PHE A 379 10.52 -13.05 5.67
N ASP A 380 10.84 -12.66 6.91
CA ASP A 380 12.01 -13.21 7.61
C ASP A 380 11.81 -14.69 7.95
N LEU A 381 10.59 -15.09 8.34
CA LEU A 381 10.25 -16.48 8.58
C LEU A 381 10.38 -17.32 7.31
N LEU A 382 9.80 -16.86 6.18
CA LEU A 382 9.94 -17.53 4.88
C LEU A 382 11.42 -17.64 4.46
N ALA A 383 12.16 -16.54 4.52
CA ALA A 383 13.57 -16.48 4.13
C ALA A 383 14.47 -17.37 5.00
N LYS A 384 14.14 -17.54 6.27
CA LYS A 384 14.84 -18.47 7.16
C LYS A 384 14.43 -19.92 6.88
N TRP A 385 13.14 -20.18 6.67
CA TRP A 385 12.60 -21.52 6.48
C TRP A 385 13.09 -22.16 5.18
N LEU A 386 13.05 -21.42 4.08
CA LEU A 386 13.37 -21.93 2.73
C LEU A 386 14.86 -22.18 2.50
N LYS A 387 15.73 -21.72 3.42
CA LYS A 387 17.16 -22.08 3.46
C LYS A 387 17.45 -23.52 3.88
N ARG A 388 16.43 -24.25 4.38
CA ARG A 388 16.56 -25.64 4.75
C ARG A 388 16.86 -26.50 3.52
N PRO A 389 17.95 -27.30 3.49
CA PRO A 389 18.35 -28.07 2.31
C PRO A 389 17.25 -28.97 1.76
N GLU A 390 16.44 -29.56 2.63
CA GLU A 390 15.32 -30.43 2.25
C GLU A 390 14.20 -29.73 1.46
N LEU A 391 14.16 -28.40 1.49
CA LEU A 391 13.20 -27.60 0.72
C LEU A 391 13.71 -27.18 -0.65
N ALA A 392 14.99 -27.42 -0.94
CA ALA A 392 15.63 -27.13 -2.24
C ALA A 392 15.41 -25.70 -2.76
N ASP A 393 15.19 -24.72 -1.86
CA ASP A 393 14.80 -23.34 -2.17
C ASP A 393 13.53 -23.21 -3.04
N CYS A 394 12.73 -24.27 -3.22
CA CYS A 394 11.53 -24.24 -4.06
C CYS A 394 10.42 -23.42 -3.39
N PHE A 395 9.86 -22.47 -4.13
CA PHE A 395 8.75 -21.61 -3.69
C PHE A 395 7.86 -21.22 -4.87
N GLY A 396 6.55 -21.25 -4.65
CA GLY A 396 5.60 -20.93 -5.70
C GLY A 396 4.19 -20.72 -5.19
N PHE A 397 3.25 -20.75 -6.13
CA PHE A 397 1.84 -20.80 -5.82
C PHE A 397 1.04 -21.42 -6.97
N LYS A 398 -0.10 -22.00 -6.61
CA LYS A 398 -1.09 -22.57 -7.50
C LYS A 398 -2.35 -21.71 -7.52
N ILE A 399 -2.87 -21.48 -8.72
CA ILE A 399 -4.14 -20.77 -8.94
C ILE A 399 -5.16 -21.76 -9.52
N GLN A 400 -6.34 -21.78 -8.93
CA GLN A 400 -7.47 -22.56 -9.42
C GLN A 400 -8.72 -21.67 -9.49
N ALA A 401 -9.09 -21.23 -10.69
CA ALA A 401 -10.26 -20.38 -10.92
C ALA A 401 -11.49 -21.19 -11.34
N ARG A 402 -12.68 -20.59 -11.17
CA ARG A 402 -13.96 -21.20 -11.50
C ARG A 402 -14.66 -20.44 -12.65
N PRO A 403 -15.44 -21.14 -13.49
CA PRO A 403 -15.67 -22.59 -13.48
C PRO A 403 -14.42 -23.39 -13.88
N SER A 404 -14.25 -24.59 -13.29
CA SER A 404 -13.09 -25.46 -13.52
C SER A 404 -13.37 -26.62 -14.49
N GLY A 405 -14.55 -26.63 -15.12
CA GLY A 405 -14.97 -27.59 -16.12
C GLY A 405 -16.26 -27.16 -16.81
N GLY A 406 -16.71 -27.94 -17.79
CA GLY A 406 -17.87 -27.66 -18.63
C GLY A 406 -17.49 -27.01 -19.97
N PHE A 407 -18.48 -26.48 -20.68
CA PHE A 407 -18.29 -25.94 -22.04
C PHE A 407 -17.34 -24.73 -22.11
N ALA A 408 -17.14 -24.00 -21.00
CA ALA A 408 -16.17 -22.92 -20.92
C ALA A 408 -15.63 -22.80 -19.49
N TYR A 409 -14.31 -22.89 -19.31
CA TYR A 409 -13.68 -23.07 -18.00
C TYR A 409 -12.24 -22.56 -17.94
N TYR A 410 -11.64 -22.67 -16.75
CA TYR A 410 -10.23 -22.39 -16.48
C TYR A 410 -9.51 -23.65 -15.98
N GLN A 411 -8.31 -23.88 -16.48
CA GLN A 411 -7.40 -24.91 -15.97
C GLN A 411 -6.54 -24.34 -14.85
N ALA A 412 -6.26 -25.15 -13.83
CA ALA A 412 -5.33 -24.76 -12.78
C ALA A 412 -3.91 -24.56 -13.34
N ALA A 413 -3.22 -23.53 -12.85
CA ALA A 413 -1.85 -23.23 -13.26
C ALA A 413 -0.97 -22.91 -12.05
N GLU A 414 0.33 -23.17 -12.19
CA GLU A 414 1.31 -23.03 -11.12
C GLU A 414 2.45 -22.10 -11.53
N TYR A 415 2.78 -21.16 -10.64
CA TYR A 415 4.03 -20.42 -10.67
C TYR A 415 5.04 -21.19 -9.83
N ARG A 416 6.16 -21.58 -10.44
CA ARG A 416 7.22 -22.38 -9.84
C ARG A 416 8.54 -21.64 -9.97
N SER A 417 9.16 -21.28 -8.86
CA SER A 417 10.45 -20.60 -8.81
C SER A 417 11.27 -21.08 -7.61
N SER A 418 12.51 -20.61 -7.50
CA SER A 418 13.18 -20.56 -6.21
C SER A 418 12.68 -19.36 -5.38
N PHE A 419 12.77 -19.43 -4.05
CA PHE A 419 12.51 -18.28 -3.20
C PHE A 419 13.51 -17.15 -3.47
N THR A 420 14.77 -17.51 -3.74
CA THR A 420 15.79 -16.55 -4.19
C THR A 420 15.36 -15.84 -5.48
N GLY A 421 14.82 -16.57 -6.46
CA GLY A 421 14.28 -16.01 -7.70
C GLY A 421 13.07 -15.11 -7.45
N PHE A 422 12.13 -15.53 -6.60
CA PHE A 422 10.97 -14.72 -6.22
C PHE A 422 11.37 -13.42 -5.50
N CYS A 423 12.42 -13.47 -4.68
CA CYS A 423 12.99 -12.30 -3.99
C CYS A 423 13.67 -11.29 -4.94
N GLN A 424 13.81 -11.59 -6.24
CA GLN A 424 14.21 -10.57 -7.21
C GLN A 424 13.11 -9.53 -7.44
N HIS A 425 11.86 -9.87 -7.12
CA HIS A 425 10.70 -9.00 -7.28
C HIS A 425 10.09 -8.57 -5.94
N LEU A 426 10.47 -9.20 -4.83
CA LEU A 426 9.96 -8.90 -3.49
C LEU A 426 11.09 -8.67 -2.50
N ALA A 427 10.98 -7.58 -1.75
CA ALA A 427 11.87 -7.28 -0.63
C ALA A 427 11.09 -7.20 0.70
N PRO A 428 11.77 -7.32 1.85
CA PRO A 428 11.15 -7.07 3.15
C PRO A 428 10.61 -5.64 3.25
N ASN A 429 9.48 -5.47 3.92
CA ASN A 429 8.74 -4.21 4.09
C ASN A 429 8.26 -3.59 2.77
N GLN A 430 8.01 -4.38 1.74
CA GLN A 430 7.49 -3.93 0.45
C GLN A 430 6.23 -4.68 0.04
N THR A 431 5.50 -4.07 -0.88
CA THR A 431 4.38 -4.70 -1.58
C THR A 431 4.85 -5.28 -2.92
N LEU A 432 4.30 -6.42 -3.31
CA LEU A 432 4.37 -6.97 -4.67
C LEU A 432 2.96 -7.07 -5.24
N MET A 433 2.72 -6.37 -6.34
CA MET A 433 1.49 -6.45 -7.12
C MET A 433 1.63 -7.59 -8.14
N ILE A 434 0.71 -8.54 -8.14
CA ILE A 434 0.76 -9.74 -8.97
C ILE A 434 -0.49 -9.78 -9.82
N GLU A 435 -0.35 -9.52 -11.12
CA GLU A 435 -1.43 -9.75 -12.08
C GLU A 435 -1.33 -11.17 -12.64
N ILE A 436 -2.38 -11.95 -12.44
CA ILE A 436 -2.54 -13.31 -12.96
C ILE A 436 -3.51 -13.26 -14.13
N VAL A 437 -3.07 -13.74 -15.28
CA VAL A 437 -3.88 -13.87 -16.50
C VAL A 437 -4.05 -15.36 -16.79
N LEU A 438 -5.25 -15.88 -16.57
CA LEU A 438 -5.60 -17.26 -16.89
C LEU A 438 -6.20 -17.34 -18.30
N LYS A 439 -5.96 -18.46 -18.97
CA LYS A 439 -6.51 -18.72 -20.31
C LYS A 439 -7.95 -19.22 -20.19
N ARG A 440 -8.90 -18.58 -20.90
CA ARG A 440 -10.29 -19.04 -20.93
C ARG A 440 -10.45 -20.13 -21.98
N ILE A 441 -10.59 -21.37 -21.55
CA ILE A 441 -10.84 -22.51 -22.43
C ILE A 441 -12.33 -22.54 -22.79
N VAL A 442 -12.63 -22.68 -24.08
CA VAL A 442 -14.00 -22.77 -24.62
C VAL A 442 -14.05 -23.94 -25.58
N HIS A 443 -15.05 -24.79 -25.42
CA HIS A 443 -15.27 -25.95 -26.27
C HIS A 443 -16.17 -25.63 -27.48
N GLN A 444 -15.97 -26.35 -28.59
CA GLN A 444 -16.76 -26.20 -29.82
C GLN A 444 -18.26 -26.36 -29.60
N GLY A 445 -18.68 -27.21 -28.67
CA GLY A 445 -20.08 -27.47 -28.33
C GLY A 445 -20.80 -26.27 -27.69
N VAL A 446 -20.12 -25.17 -27.37
CA VAL A 446 -20.77 -23.92 -26.96
C VAL A 446 -21.71 -23.39 -28.05
N PHE A 447 -21.32 -23.54 -29.31
CA PHE A 447 -22.10 -23.06 -30.44
C PHE A 447 -21.75 -23.84 -31.71
N GLN A 448 -22.78 -24.37 -32.37
CA GLN A 448 -22.64 -25.08 -33.64
C GLN A 448 -23.74 -24.64 -34.61
N LEU A 449 -23.41 -24.60 -35.89
CA LEU A 449 -24.39 -24.40 -36.97
C LEU A 449 -24.83 -25.77 -37.50
N THR A 450 -26.10 -25.88 -37.87
CA THR A 450 -26.66 -27.07 -38.53
C THR A 450 -27.39 -26.65 -39.79
N GLU A 451 -27.29 -27.45 -40.85
CA GLU A 451 -28.08 -27.28 -42.07
C GLU A 451 -29.46 -27.96 -41.95
N ARG A 452 -29.74 -28.66 -40.84
CA ARG A 452 -31.02 -29.32 -40.60
C ARG A 452 -32.11 -28.27 -40.36
N THR A 453 -33.15 -28.32 -41.18
CA THR A 453 -34.32 -27.44 -41.06
C THR A 453 -35.43 -28.04 -40.18
N GLU A 454 -35.34 -29.34 -39.87
CA GLU A 454 -36.28 -30.00 -38.94
C GLU A 454 -35.90 -29.71 -37.48
N PRO A 455 -36.86 -29.50 -36.57
CA PRO A 455 -36.57 -29.34 -35.15
C PRO A 455 -35.85 -30.57 -34.57
N GLU A 456 -34.76 -30.34 -33.83
CA GLU A 456 -34.02 -31.37 -33.11
C GLU A 456 -33.76 -30.98 -31.65
N ASP A 457 -33.63 -31.97 -30.77
CA ASP A 457 -33.21 -31.76 -29.38
C ASP A 457 -31.69 -31.86 -29.27
N PHE A 458 -31.04 -30.77 -28.86
CA PHE A 458 -29.59 -30.65 -28.69
C PHE A 458 -29.17 -30.47 -27.22
N SER A 459 -30.05 -30.75 -26.27
CA SER A 459 -29.80 -30.57 -24.83
C SER A 459 -28.69 -31.46 -24.25
N SER A 460 -28.32 -32.55 -24.93
CA SER A 460 -27.34 -33.56 -24.49
C SER A 460 -26.06 -33.59 -25.33
N GLN A 461 -25.77 -32.52 -26.07
CA GLN A 461 -24.63 -32.47 -26.98
C GLN A 461 -23.28 -32.54 -26.24
N SER A 462 -22.32 -33.27 -26.81
CA SER A 462 -20.97 -33.37 -26.26
C SER A 462 -20.25 -32.01 -26.32
N PHE A 463 -19.30 -31.78 -25.41
CA PHE A 463 -18.47 -30.57 -25.42
C PHE A 463 -17.69 -30.41 -26.74
N GLY A 464 -17.23 -31.51 -27.36
CA GLY A 464 -16.30 -31.45 -28.49
C GLY A 464 -14.90 -31.01 -28.05
N GLU A 465 -14.02 -30.69 -29.01
CA GLU A 465 -12.66 -30.25 -28.70
C GLU A 465 -12.62 -28.79 -28.19
N PRO A 466 -11.59 -28.39 -27.41
CA PRO A 466 -11.28 -26.99 -27.16
C PRO A 466 -11.11 -26.22 -28.48
N LEU A 467 -11.61 -24.99 -28.53
CA LEU A 467 -11.35 -24.06 -29.62
C LEU A 467 -9.85 -23.71 -29.68
N PRO A 468 -9.30 -23.49 -30.88
CA PRO A 468 -7.95 -22.98 -31.02
C PRO A 468 -7.81 -21.59 -30.40
N ASP A 469 -6.59 -21.22 -30.01
CA ASP A 469 -6.28 -19.88 -29.53
C ASP A 469 -6.50 -18.86 -30.64
N ALA A 470 -7.11 -17.74 -30.28
CA ALA A 470 -7.44 -16.65 -31.21
C ALA A 470 -6.23 -15.77 -31.54
#